data_AF-A0A4D7K0D0-F1
#
_entry.id   AF-A0A4D7K0D0-F1
#
_cell.length_a   1.000
_cell.length_b   1.000
_cell.length_c   1.000
_cell.angle_alpha   90.00
_cell.angle_beta   90.00
_cell.angle_gamma   90.00
#
_symmetry.space_group_name_H-M   'P 1'
#
loop_
_entity.id
_entity.type
_entity.pdbx_description
1 polymer ?
#
loop_
_entity_poly.entity_id
_entity_poly.type
_entity_poly.pdbx_seq_one_letter_code
_entity_poly.pdbx_strand_id
1 'polypeptide(L)'
;MVSKFIIAIFFVIGLCDLSAQNHPSIYLTTDGVTEIRKGLDNAPMFDSILNKTIDEIEFEVTNGVDVPVPVDLAGDILTNVINQISLYFKKQGFCFR
;
A
#
# COMPACT_ATOMS: atom_id res chain seq x y z
N MET A 1 34.51 -31.56 -13.00
CA MET A 1 34.12 -30.40 -13.85
C MET A 1 32.70 -29.92 -13.55
N VAL A 2 31.72 -30.82 -13.43
CA VAL A 2 30.29 -30.53 -13.18
C VAL A 2 30.02 -29.78 -11.86
N SER A 3 30.72 -30.11 -10.77
CA SER A 3 30.57 -29.45 -9.47
C SER A 3 30.89 -27.95 -9.50
N LYS A 4 31.83 -27.49 -10.35
CA LYS A 4 32.17 -26.08 -10.49
C LYS A 4 31.06 -25.28 -11.18
N PHE A 5 30.29 -25.92 -12.07
CA PHE A 5 29.15 -25.31 -12.75
C PHE A 5 27.95 -25.14 -11.80
N ILE A 6 27.71 -26.09 -10.90
CA ILE A 6 26.62 -26.01 -9.92
C ILE A 6 26.84 -24.86 -8.93
N ILE A 7 28.08 -24.66 -8.48
CA ILE A 7 28.44 -23.55 -7.58
C ILE A 7 28.29 -22.20 -8.28
N ALA A 8 28.65 -22.12 -9.57
CA ALA A 8 28.46 -20.90 -10.36
C ALA A 8 26.98 -20.54 -10.55
N ILE A 9 26.11 -21.54 -10.76
CA ILE A 9 24.66 -21.33 -10.88
C ILE A 9 24.06 -20.83 -9.55
N PHE A 10 24.48 -21.40 -8.41
CA PHE A 10 24.03 -20.95 -7.09
C PHE A 10 24.47 -19.52 -6.76
N PHE A 11 25.68 -19.15 -7.20
CA PHE A 11 26.22 -17.79 -7.02
C PHE A 11 25.47 -16.74 -7.85
N VAL A 12 25.04 -17.09 -9.07
CA VAL A 12 24.27 -16.19 -9.94
C VAL A 12 22.84 -15.96 -9.41
N ILE A 13 22.20 -16.99 -8.84
CA ILE A 13 20.84 -16.86 -8.28
C ILE A 13 20.83 -15.99 -7.02
N GLY A 14 21.85 -16.07 -6.17
CA GLY A 14 21.96 -15.26 -4.94
C GLY A 14 22.20 -13.76 -5.17
N LEU A 15 22.56 -13.33 -6.39
CA LEU A 15 22.77 -11.92 -6.72
C LEU A 15 21.49 -11.18 -7.14
N CYS A 16 20.39 -11.89 -7.41
CA CYS A 16 19.17 -11.28 -7.94
C CYS A 16 18.27 -10.58 -6.90
N ASP A 17 18.46 -10.85 -5.60
CA ASP A 17 17.55 -10.34 -4.55
C ASP A 17 17.87 -8.91 -4.07
N LEU A 18 18.98 -8.29 -4.49
CA LEU A 18 19.45 -7.03 -3.90
C LEU A 18 18.73 -5.76 -4.38
N SER A 19 17.81 -5.88 -5.34
CA SER A 19 17.11 -4.74 -5.95
C SER A 19 15.65 -4.67 -5.50
N ALA A 20 15.41 -4.70 -4.18
CA ALA A 20 14.08 -4.40 -3.66
C ALA A 20 13.72 -2.93 -3.95
N GLN A 21 12.54 -2.72 -4.53
CA GLN A 21 12.04 -1.40 -4.90
C GLN A 21 11.83 -0.54 -3.65
N ASN A 22 12.74 0.39 -3.39
CA ASN A 22 12.55 1.43 -2.38
C ASN A 22 11.48 2.41 -2.90
N HIS A 23 10.21 2.18 -2.55
CA HIS A 23 9.15 3.15 -2.83
C HIS A 23 9.49 4.49 -2.15
N PRO A 24 9.43 5.63 -2.88
CA PRO A 24 9.70 6.93 -2.29
C PRO A 24 8.65 7.24 -1.22
N SER A 25 9.07 7.22 0.06
CA SER A 25 8.23 7.62 1.18
C SER A 25 8.21 9.15 1.29
N ILE A 26 7.18 9.78 0.73
CA ILE A 26 7.03 11.25 0.81
C ILE A 26 6.45 11.68 2.16
N TYR A 27 5.58 10.85 2.76
CA TYR A 27 4.88 11.19 4.00
C TYR A 27 5.18 10.26 5.19
N LEU A 28 5.53 8.98 4.95
CA LEU A 28 5.71 7.97 6.01
C LEU A 28 7.01 7.17 5.82
N THR A 29 7.99 7.39 6.70
CA THR A 29 9.23 6.61 6.73
C THR A 29 9.00 5.22 7.33
N THR A 30 9.88 4.25 7.03
CA THR A 30 9.83 2.90 7.61
C THR A 30 9.90 2.92 9.14
N ASP A 31 10.73 3.81 9.68
CA ASP A 31 10.93 3.98 11.11
C ASP A 31 9.66 4.55 11.76
N GLY A 32 9.05 5.56 11.14
CA GLY A 32 7.79 6.14 11.60
C GLY A 32 6.64 5.13 11.60
N VAL A 33 6.51 4.29 10.57
CA VAL A 33 5.51 3.22 10.54
C VAL A 33 5.75 2.21 11.67
N THR A 34 7.01 1.87 11.96
CA THR A 34 7.36 0.95 13.05
C THR A 34 7.00 1.53 14.41
N GLU A 35 7.21 2.83 14.61
CA GLU A 35 6.83 3.53 15.84
C GLU A 35 5.31 3.61 16.02
N ILE A 36 4.57 3.95 14.95
CA ILE A 36 3.10 3.97 14.96
C ILE A 36 2.55 2.59 15.36
N ARG A 37 3.09 1.51 14.80
CA ARG A 37 2.69 0.13 15.14
C ARG A 37 2.94 -0.22 16.61
N LYS A 38 4.07 0.20 17.18
CA LYS A 38 4.35 0.00 18.62
C LYS A 38 3.44 0.82 19.52
N GLY A 39 2.95 1.97 19.03
CA GLY A 39 2.09 2.88 19.76
C GLY A 39 0.60 2.54 19.72
N LEU A 40 0.17 1.59 18.88
CA LEU A 40 -1.25 1.28 18.63
C LEU A 40 -2.01 0.96 19.92
N ASP A 41 -1.43 0.14 20.80
CA ASP A 41 -2.03 -0.28 22.07
C ASP A 41 -2.25 0.89 23.06
N ASN A 42 -1.51 1.99 22.88
CA ASN A 42 -1.55 3.15 23.78
C ASN A 42 -2.55 4.22 23.31
N ALA A 43 -3.17 4.06 22.13
CA ALA A 43 -4.01 5.07 21.50
C ALA A 43 -5.38 4.49 21.09
N PRO A 44 -6.32 4.29 22.03
CA PRO A 44 -7.60 3.60 21.78
C PRO A 44 -8.49 4.33 20.75
N MET A 45 -8.43 5.66 20.70
CA MET A 45 -9.15 6.43 19.69
C MET A 45 -8.57 6.20 18.28
N PHE A 46 -7.25 6.08 18.17
CA PHE A 46 -6.58 5.84 16.89
C PHE A 46 -6.88 4.43 16.38
N ASP A 47 -6.80 3.42 17.25
CA ASP A 47 -7.12 2.04 16.92
C ASP A 47 -8.58 1.88 16.45
N SER A 48 -9.53 2.52 17.13
CA SER A 48 -10.95 2.51 16.70
C SER A 48 -11.15 3.10 15.30
N ILE A 49 -10.46 4.20 14.98
CA ILE A 49 -10.55 4.84 13.66
C ILE A 49 -9.87 3.97 12.59
N LEU A 50 -8.75 3.33 12.93
CA LEU A 50 -8.04 2.42 12.03
C LEU A 50 -8.90 1.22 11.66
N ASN A 51 -9.49 0.55 12.66
CA ASN A 51 -10.36 -0.60 12.45
C ASN A 51 -11.57 -0.25 11.58
N LYS A 52 -12.23 0.89 11.86
CA LYS A 52 -13.32 1.40 11.01
C LYS A 52 -12.86 1.63 9.56
N THR A 53 -11.65 2.18 9.39
CA THR A 53 -11.10 2.43 8.04
C THR A 53 -10.81 1.13 7.31
N ILE A 54 -10.33 0.09 8.00
CA ILE A 54 -10.11 -1.24 7.44
C ILE A 54 -11.44 -1.86 7.00
N ASP A 55 -12.49 -1.77 7.82
CA ASP A 55 -13.83 -2.27 7.49
C ASP A 55 -14.41 -1.58 6.24
N GLU A 56 -14.28 -0.25 6.14
CA GLU A 56 -14.67 0.52 4.94
C GLU A 56 -13.96 0.00 3.68
N ILE A 57 -12.65 -0.24 3.78
CA ILE A 57 -11.84 -0.74 2.67
C ILE A 57 -12.29 -2.14 2.27
N GLU A 58 -12.48 -3.05 3.23
CA GLU A 58 -12.83 -4.44 2.95
C GLU A 58 -14.20 -4.57 2.28
N PHE A 59 -15.15 -3.71 2.67
CA PHE A 59 -16.43 -3.57 1.98
C PHE A 59 -16.26 -3.14 0.51
N GLU A 60 -15.44 -2.12 0.24
CA GLU A 60 -15.19 -1.64 -1.12
C GLU A 60 -14.37 -2.63 -1.97
N VAL A 61 -13.44 -3.38 -1.37
CA VAL A 61 -12.72 -4.47 -2.04
C VAL A 61 -13.69 -5.58 -2.48
N THR A 62 -14.63 -5.93 -1.62
CA THR A 62 -15.62 -6.99 -1.89
C THR A 62 -16.62 -6.57 -2.98
N ASN A 63 -17.06 -5.32 -2.96
CA ASN A 63 -18.02 -4.80 -3.94
C ASN A 63 -17.40 -4.39 -5.27
N GLY A 64 -16.08 -4.17 -5.30
CA GLY A 64 -15.36 -3.65 -6.46
C GLY A 64 -15.50 -2.13 -6.60
N VAL A 65 -14.49 -1.51 -7.23
CA VAL A 65 -14.45 -0.06 -7.46
C VAL A 65 -14.76 0.22 -8.94
N ASP A 66 -15.85 0.95 -9.19
CA ASP A 66 -16.18 1.44 -10.53
C ASP A 66 -15.41 2.73 -10.84
N VAL A 67 -14.58 2.71 -11.90
CA VAL A 67 -13.77 3.85 -12.32
C VAL A 67 -14.39 4.43 -13.60
N PRO A 68 -15.17 5.52 -13.50
CA PRO A 68 -15.80 6.11 -14.67
C PRO A 68 -14.77 6.79 -15.57
N VAL A 69 -15.03 6.79 -16.88
CA VAL A 69 -14.23 7.58 -17.83
C VAL A 69 -14.51 9.06 -17.60
N PRO A 70 -13.49 9.92 -17.47
CA PRO A 70 -13.72 11.33 -17.26
C PRO A 70 -14.27 11.99 -18.54
N VAL A 71 -15.56 12.32 -18.53
CA VAL A 71 -16.26 12.98 -19.65
C VAL A 71 -16.32 14.50 -19.45
N ASP A 72 -16.41 14.97 -18.20
CA ASP A 72 -16.54 16.39 -17.87
C ASP A 72 -15.22 16.98 -17.36
N LEU A 73 -14.92 18.21 -17.81
CA LEU A 73 -13.69 18.93 -17.47
C LEU A 73 -13.65 19.48 -16.03
N ALA A 74 -14.80 19.61 -15.34
CA ALA A 74 -14.87 20.24 -14.01
C ALA A 74 -16.22 20.03 -13.27
N GLY A 75 -16.96 18.94 -13.53
CA GLY A 75 -18.23 18.69 -12.84
C GLY A 75 -18.02 18.20 -11.40
N ASP A 76 -18.82 18.71 -10.45
CA ASP A 76 -18.72 18.37 -9.02
C ASP A 76 -18.83 16.86 -8.76
N ILE A 77 -19.70 16.15 -9.48
CA ILE A 77 -20.01 14.74 -9.18
C ILE A 77 -18.86 13.81 -9.62
N LEU A 78 -18.44 13.86 -10.89
CA LEU A 78 -17.37 13.01 -11.41
C LEU A 78 -16.03 13.31 -10.72
N THR A 79 -15.74 14.59 -10.45
CA THR A 79 -14.53 15.00 -9.72
C THR A 79 -14.56 14.48 -8.28
N ASN A 80 -15.70 14.55 -7.59
CA ASN A 80 -15.85 13.97 -6.26
C ASN A 80 -15.62 12.46 -6.29
N VAL A 81 -16.21 11.73 -7.24
CA VAL A 81 -16.00 10.28 -7.39
C VAL A 81 -14.52 9.95 -7.57
N ILE A 82 -13.81 10.63 -8.45
CA ILE A 82 -12.36 10.44 -8.67
C ILE A 82 -11.57 10.73 -7.39
N ASN A 83 -11.95 11.79 -6.65
CA ASN A 83 -11.31 12.13 -5.38
C ASN A 83 -11.55 11.07 -4.30
N GLN A 84 -12.76 10.51 -4.19
CA GLN A 84 -13.04 9.40 -3.29
C GLN A 84 -12.19 8.18 -3.63
N ILE A 85 -12.07 7.83 -4.91
CA ILE A 85 -11.23 6.72 -5.38
C ILE A 85 -9.74 6.97 -5.03
N SER A 86 -9.25 8.20 -5.22
CA SER A 86 -7.88 8.58 -4.84
C SER A 86 -7.65 8.43 -3.33
N LEU A 87 -8.63 8.80 -2.50
CA LEU A 87 -8.55 8.64 -1.05
C LEU A 87 -8.57 7.18 -0.64
N TYR A 88 -9.39 6.35 -1.28
CA TYR A 88 -9.44 4.90 -1.06
C TYR A 88 -8.06 4.27 -1.26
N PHE A 89 -7.40 4.53 -2.40
CA PHE A 89 -6.07 3.97 -2.66
C PHE A 89 -5.00 4.44 -1.66
N LYS A 90 -5.10 5.68 -1.18
CA LYS A 90 -4.22 6.19 -0.13
C LYS A 90 -4.45 5.48 1.21
N LYS A 91 -5.72 5.28 1.59
CA LYS A 91 -6.10 4.54 2.81
C LYS A 91 -5.61 3.08 2.74
N GLN A 92 -5.78 2.43 1.59
CA GLN A 92 -5.26 1.07 1.36
C GLN A 92 -3.74 1.00 1.49
N GLY A 93 -3.02 1.90 0.82
CA GLY A 93 -1.56 1.93 0.89
C GLY A 93 -1.04 2.19 2.30
N PHE A 94 -1.79 2.94 3.12
CA PHE A 94 -1.50 3.10 4.53
C PHE A 94 -1.74 1.82 5.34
N CYS A 95 -2.88 1.16 5.16
CA CYS A 95 -3.25 -0.04 5.93
C CYS A 95 -2.40 -1.26 5.58
N PHE A 96 -1.90 -1.37 4.33
CA PHE A 96 -1.08 -2.50 3.88
C PHE A 96 0.42 -2.36 4.20
N ARG A 97 0.91 -1.13 4.46
CA ARG A 97 2.34 -0.86 4.71
C ARG A 97 2.70 -1.12 6.17
#